data_AF-A0A9W6X4J2-F1
#
_entry.id   AF-A0A9W6X4J2-F1
#
_cell.length_a   1.000
_cell.length_b   1.000
_cell.length_c   1.000
_cell.angle_alpha   90.00
_cell.angle_beta   90.00
_cell.angle_gamma   90.00
#
_symmetry.space_group_name_H-M   'P 1'
#
loop_
_entity.id
_entity.type
_entity.pdbx_description
1 polymer ?
#
loop_
_entity_poly.entity_id
_entity_poly.type
_entity_poly.pdbx_seq_one_letter_code
_entity_poly.pdbx_strand_id
1 'polypeptide(L)'
;MRTGRRQLESCVRRQHADAETLEQEIERESERWGQLLATARQDEDVRVQQRHVLPELLPGLKAVHDIKVGRPGRPDDAVYLKSAYAREWLPRGNCIAEWQAGGVSHFFPLVRGYRKFTGQEDDGELKKRPANEEDELTKFFTKPKAQSKWVISTTKENGEAGHLAVLKRSDGEFVYVLGSKNTHLLAQTVEDVERAREAQKQHGNDPFLAAAPIATAILRMLLALEADKRTLLCEFLWQTRATASFEVLCPSHQHVQLLDYLSEDTPVFYGLSLMAYHSADGAEVCVNPVLLYEFMRALSVRTVTYDIVEYNVDAFEAALERSKRAYQHEGGVHLFLDGGGAVIGMQKHKSVWYVCLRAIREKAKTFCRTLNSKKPPKGRAKPPKPEEALQTAKASVKKRFGAIPDFLRISLEVSDAYEALGEQFLDYLFEEELFCGTASGADQEEACKQVARDVADLFPVVWKRFVEHACVDDAIGQ
;
A
#
# COMPACT_ATOMS: atom_id res chain seq x y z
N MET A 1 -11.00 6.69 23.43
CA MET A 1 -12.04 6.33 22.43
C MET A 1 -12.74 7.52 21.77
N ARG A 2 -13.15 8.59 22.49
CA ARG A 2 -13.87 9.74 21.87
C ARG A 2 -13.00 10.73 21.09
N THR A 3 -11.67 10.59 21.12
CA THR A 3 -10.75 11.53 20.45
C THR A 3 -10.95 11.57 18.93
N GLY A 4 -11.12 10.42 18.27
CA GLY A 4 -11.39 10.37 16.82
C GLY A 4 -12.63 11.14 16.41
N ARG A 5 -13.73 11.00 17.17
CA ARG A 5 -14.95 11.79 16.95
C ARG A 5 -14.71 13.30 17.06
N ARG A 6 -13.99 13.75 18.10
CA ARG A 6 -13.69 15.18 18.27
C ARG A 6 -12.82 15.73 17.13
N GLN A 7 -11.88 14.92 16.64
CA GLN A 7 -11.04 15.28 15.48
C GLN A 7 -11.88 15.47 14.22
N LEU A 8 -12.82 14.56 13.94
CA LEU A 8 -13.76 14.69 12.83
C LEU A 8 -14.66 15.92 12.99
N GLU A 9 -15.29 16.10 14.17
CA GLU A 9 -16.15 17.26 14.45
C GLU A 9 -15.39 18.58 14.30
N SER A 10 -14.15 18.65 14.77
CA SER A 10 -13.30 19.83 14.63
C SER A 10 -12.94 20.10 13.16
N CYS A 11 -12.65 19.07 12.38
CA CYS A 11 -12.37 19.20 10.96
C CYS A 11 -13.59 19.73 10.20
N VAL A 12 -14.75 19.09 10.39
CA VAL A 12 -16.01 19.48 9.75
C VAL A 12 -16.39 20.92 10.13
N ARG A 13 -16.31 21.30 11.41
CA ARG A 13 -16.56 22.69 11.84
C ARG A 13 -15.63 23.70 11.18
N ARG A 14 -14.34 23.35 11.02
CA ARG A 14 -13.36 24.23 10.37
C ARG A 14 -13.63 24.34 8.86
N GLN A 15 -14.01 23.23 8.21
CA GLN A 15 -14.37 23.19 6.80
C GLN A 15 -15.57 24.09 6.50
N HIS A 16 -16.62 24.01 7.32
CA HIS A 16 -17.83 24.81 7.17
C HIS A 16 -17.79 26.18 7.86
N ALA A 17 -16.69 26.55 8.51
CA ALA A 17 -16.55 27.88 9.08
C ALA A 17 -16.59 28.91 7.93
N ASP A 18 -17.58 29.79 7.96
CA ASP A 18 -17.75 30.92 7.04
C ASP A 18 -18.01 30.53 5.57
N ALA A 19 -18.42 29.28 5.30
CA ALA A 19 -18.84 28.82 3.97
C ALA A 19 -20.28 28.31 4.00
N GLU A 20 -21.13 28.89 3.15
CA GLU A 20 -22.53 28.49 2.95
C GLU A 20 -22.68 27.49 1.81
N THR A 21 -21.71 27.45 0.89
CA THR A 21 -21.70 26.52 -0.26
C THR A 21 -20.37 25.78 -0.41
N LEU A 22 -20.40 24.67 -1.16
CA LEU A 22 -19.22 23.90 -1.50
C LEU A 22 -18.23 24.71 -2.36
N GLU A 23 -18.74 25.52 -3.27
CA GLU A 23 -17.94 26.40 -4.12
C GLU A 23 -17.09 27.35 -3.26
N GLN A 24 -17.68 27.95 -2.24
CA GLN A 24 -16.97 28.85 -1.31
C GLN A 24 -15.90 28.10 -0.52
N GLU A 25 -16.21 26.87 -0.05
CA GLU A 25 -15.24 26.02 0.64
C GLU A 25 -14.04 25.69 -0.25
N ILE A 26 -14.30 25.28 -1.49
CA ILE A 26 -13.28 24.95 -2.50
C ILE A 26 -12.47 26.18 -2.85
N GLU A 27 -13.12 27.31 -3.14
CA GLU A 27 -12.46 28.57 -3.53
C GLU A 27 -11.49 29.05 -2.46
N ARG A 28 -11.87 28.96 -1.19
CA ARG A 28 -11.07 29.39 -0.03
C ARG A 28 -9.68 28.74 0.02
N GLU A 29 -9.57 27.45 -0.31
CA GLU A 29 -8.29 26.72 -0.27
C GLU A 29 -7.69 26.45 -1.66
N SER A 30 -8.41 26.78 -2.73
CA SER A 30 -8.05 26.44 -4.11
C SER A 30 -6.64 26.87 -4.49
N GLU A 31 -6.26 28.10 -4.15
CA GLU A 31 -4.94 28.63 -4.47
C GLU A 31 -3.82 27.79 -3.82
N ARG A 32 -4.01 27.36 -2.56
CA ARG A 32 -3.02 26.56 -1.83
C ARG A 32 -2.86 25.17 -2.43
N TRP A 33 -3.96 24.55 -2.84
CA TRP A 33 -3.93 23.26 -3.54
C TRP A 33 -3.28 23.38 -4.91
N GLY A 34 -3.55 24.47 -5.65
CA GLY A 34 -2.89 24.79 -6.91
C GLY A 34 -1.37 24.99 -6.74
N GLN A 35 -0.96 25.70 -5.68
CA GLN A 35 0.45 25.87 -5.33
C GLN A 35 1.11 24.53 -4.98
N LEU A 36 0.48 23.67 -4.17
CA LEU A 36 0.99 22.34 -3.85
C LEU A 36 1.19 21.50 -5.13
N LEU A 37 0.21 21.52 -6.03
CA LEU A 37 0.31 20.83 -7.32
C LEU A 37 1.46 21.39 -8.18
N ALA A 38 1.63 22.71 -8.23
CA ALA A 38 2.71 23.36 -8.95
C ALA A 38 4.09 23.00 -8.38
N THR A 39 4.24 23.01 -7.05
CA THR A 39 5.46 22.56 -6.37
C THR A 39 5.77 21.10 -6.69
N ALA A 40 4.77 20.22 -6.62
CA ALA A 40 4.93 18.79 -6.93
C ALA A 40 5.35 18.54 -8.40
N ARG A 41 4.93 19.40 -9.34
CA ARG A 41 5.35 19.31 -10.76
C ARG A 41 6.82 19.71 -10.97
N GLN A 42 7.35 20.59 -10.12
CA GLN A 42 8.72 21.08 -10.20
C GLN A 42 9.71 20.20 -9.43
N ASP A 43 9.24 19.38 -8.50
CA ASP A 43 10.06 18.47 -7.70
C ASP A 43 10.57 17.28 -8.53
N GLU A 44 11.89 17.11 -8.60
CA GLU A 44 12.55 16.05 -9.36
C GLU A 44 12.30 14.64 -8.80
N ASP A 45 11.92 14.54 -7.53
CA ASP A 45 11.66 13.27 -6.83
C ASP A 45 10.16 12.94 -6.80
N VAL A 46 9.30 13.80 -7.36
CA VAL A 46 7.84 13.61 -7.42
C VAL A 46 7.38 13.46 -8.86
N ARG A 47 6.31 12.71 -9.07
CA ARG A 47 5.62 12.54 -10.35
C ARG A 47 4.16 12.96 -10.19
N VAL A 48 3.74 13.90 -11.02
CA VAL A 48 2.33 14.27 -11.15
C VAL A 48 1.78 13.64 -12.43
N GLN A 49 0.68 12.91 -12.32
CA GLN A 49 0.00 12.29 -13.45
C GLN A 49 -1.41 12.83 -13.56
N GLN A 50 -1.65 13.56 -14.64
CA GLN A 50 -2.98 14.02 -14.99
C GLN A 50 -3.78 12.86 -15.60
N ARG A 51 -5.04 12.72 -15.20
CA ARG A 51 -6.00 11.77 -15.74
C ARG A 51 -7.25 12.49 -16.22
N HIS A 52 -7.78 12.00 -17.33
CA HIS A 52 -9.11 12.36 -17.80
C HIS A 52 -10.16 11.59 -17.01
N VAL A 53 -11.25 12.28 -16.72
CA VAL A 53 -12.41 11.76 -16.00
C VAL A 53 -13.58 11.63 -16.95
N LEU A 54 -14.55 10.79 -16.56
CA LEU A 54 -15.84 10.69 -17.23
C LEU A 54 -16.67 11.96 -16.88
N PRO A 55 -16.90 12.89 -17.81
CA PRO A 55 -17.47 14.21 -17.49
C PRO A 55 -18.88 14.15 -16.90
N GLU A 56 -19.65 13.12 -17.24
CA GLU A 56 -21.01 12.89 -16.77
C GLU A 56 -21.10 12.45 -15.30
N LEU A 57 -20.00 11.96 -14.72
CA LEU A 57 -19.98 11.56 -13.31
C LEU A 57 -19.92 12.78 -12.39
N LEU A 58 -19.17 13.82 -12.77
CA LEU A 58 -19.05 15.04 -11.99
C LEU A 58 -18.91 16.27 -12.90
N PRO A 59 -20.03 16.97 -13.19
CA PRO A 59 -20.00 18.16 -14.03
C PRO A 59 -19.00 19.21 -13.55
N GLY A 60 -18.26 19.77 -14.51
CA GLY A 60 -17.20 20.75 -14.26
C GLY A 60 -15.83 20.15 -13.94
N LEU A 61 -15.73 18.85 -13.58
CA LEU A 61 -14.43 18.23 -13.32
C LEU A 61 -13.65 18.08 -14.63
N LYS A 62 -12.51 18.76 -14.74
CA LYS A 62 -11.68 18.76 -15.95
C LYS A 62 -10.69 17.61 -15.95
N ALA A 63 -10.02 17.42 -14.83
CA ALA A 63 -9.00 16.41 -14.66
C ALA A 63 -8.81 16.07 -13.18
N VAL A 64 -8.15 14.94 -12.95
CA VAL A 64 -7.60 14.61 -11.64
C VAL A 64 -6.08 14.44 -11.75
N HIS A 65 -5.37 14.84 -10.71
CA HIS A 65 -3.92 14.85 -10.66
C HIS A 65 -3.46 13.93 -9.54
N ASP A 66 -2.97 12.74 -9.89
CA ASP A 66 -2.33 11.83 -8.95
C ASP A 66 -0.89 12.29 -8.70
N ILE A 67 -0.55 12.51 -7.42
CA ILE A 67 0.79 12.91 -6.98
C ILE A 67 1.48 11.71 -6.34
N LYS A 68 2.55 11.24 -6.99
CA LYS A 68 3.35 10.09 -6.57
C LYS A 68 4.76 10.53 -6.18
N VAL A 69 5.15 10.26 -4.95
CA VAL A 69 6.55 10.40 -4.51
C VAL A 69 7.39 9.22 -5.02
N GLY A 70 8.62 9.50 -5.45
CA GLY A 70 9.57 8.52 -5.95
C GLY A 70 9.52 8.31 -7.47
N ARG A 71 10.62 7.78 -8.02
CA ARG A 71 10.81 7.52 -9.44
C ARG A 71 11.53 6.17 -9.66
N PRO A 72 11.50 5.59 -10.87
CA PRO A 72 12.33 4.42 -11.16
C PRO A 72 13.80 4.68 -10.78
N GLY A 73 14.37 3.83 -9.92
CA GLY A 73 15.73 3.98 -9.39
C GLY A 73 15.88 4.91 -8.18
N ARG A 74 14.82 5.62 -7.76
CA ARG A 74 14.75 6.43 -6.53
C ARG A 74 13.49 6.04 -5.74
N PRO A 75 13.57 5.04 -4.84
CA PRO A 75 12.41 4.60 -4.06
C PRO A 75 11.88 5.76 -3.20
N ASP A 76 10.58 5.76 -2.96
CA ASP A 76 9.92 6.85 -2.23
C ASP A 76 10.38 6.92 -0.76
N ASP A 77 10.74 5.80 -0.15
CA ASP A 77 11.30 5.73 1.22
C ASP A 77 12.49 6.69 1.40
N ALA A 78 13.42 6.75 0.43
CA ALA A 78 14.58 7.64 0.49
C ALA A 78 14.19 9.13 0.40
N VAL A 79 13.17 9.44 -0.40
CA VAL A 79 12.66 10.81 -0.55
C VAL A 79 12.01 11.28 0.76
N TYR A 80 11.15 10.45 1.35
CA TYR A 80 10.51 10.75 2.63
C TYR A 80 11.49 10.85 3.79
N LEU A 81 12.59 10.09 3.78
CA LEU A 81 13.62 10.18 4.81
C LEU A 81 14.34 11.54 4.78
N LYS A 82 14.61 12.06 3.57
CA LYS A 82 15.32 13.33 3.35
C LYS A 82 14.40 14.56 3.46
N SER A 83 13.18 14.49 2.96
CA SER A 83 12.31 15.67 2.77
C SER A 83 11.22 15.79 3.84
N ALA A 84 11.32 16.80 4.70
CA ALA A 84 10.26 17.16 5.65
C ALA A 84 8.97 17.58 4.91
N TYR A 85 9.13 18.31 3.80
CA TYR A 85 8.02 18.71 2.94
C TYR A 85 7.23 17.49 2.43
N ALA A 86 7.92 16.46 1.94
CA ALA A 86 7.25 15.24 1.48
C ALA A 86 6.48 14.57 2.61
N ARG A 87 7.06 14.45 3.81
CA ARG A 87 6.40 13.84 4.98
C ARG A 87 5.13 14.58 5.40
N GLU A 88 5.12 15.91 5.27
CA GLU A 88 4.00 16.74 5.69
C GLU A 88 2.90 16.86 4.62
N TRP A 89 3.29 17.11 3.36
CA TRP A 89 2.38 17.56 2.31
C TRP A 89 2.06 16.51 1.25
N LEU A 90 2.86 15.44 1.14
CA LEU A 90 2.74 14.44 0.08
C LEU A 90 2.39 13.06 0.66
N PRO A 91 1.14 12.82 1.12
CA PRO A 91 0.74 11.51 1.62
C PRO A 91 0.82 10.42 0.54
N ARG A 92 0.83 9.15 0.95
CA ARG A 92 0.73 8.02 0.03
C ARG A 92 -0.75 7.83 -0.34
N GLY A 93 -1.11 8.16 -1.58
CA GLY A 93 -2.50 8.32 -2.01
C GLY A 93 -2.91 9.78 -2.03
N ASN A 94 -2.44 10.54 -3.02
CA ASN A 94 -2.69 11.98 -3.10
C ASN A 94 -3.27 12.32 -4.46
N CYS A 95 -4.56 12.66 -4.51
CA CYS A 95 -5.29 12.95 -5.74
C CYS A 95 -5.97 14.31 -5.60
N ILE A 96 -5.66 15.23 -6.51
CA ILE A 96 -6.21 16.60 -6.54
C ILE A 96 -7.12 16.75 -7.77
N ALA A 97 -8.34 17.23 -7.56
CA ALA A 97 -9.24 17.64 -8.63
C ALA A 97 -8.81 18.98 -9.22
N GLU A 98 -8.98 19.12 -10.54
CA GLU A 98 -9.07 20.41 -11.21
C GLU A 98 -10.51 20.57 -11.72
N TRP A 99 -11.24 21.52 -11.15
CA TRP A 99 -12.66 21.73 -11.37
C TRP A 99 -12.93 23.11 -11.95
N GLN A 100 -13.77 23.19 -12.97
CA GLN A 100 -14.11 24.45 -13.64
C GLN A 100 -15.51 24.91 -13.23
N ALA A 101 -15.59 26.10 -12.62
CA ALA A 101 -16.83 26.76 -12.29
C ALA A 101 -16.74 28.24 -12.71
N GLY A 102 -17.76 28.77 -13.40
CA GLY A 102 -17.80 30.19 -13.78
C GLY A 102 -16.62 30.71 -14.62
N GLY A 103 -15.92 29.84 -15.36
CA GLY A 103 -14.71 30.20 -16.11
C GLY A 103 -13.42 30.28 -15.26
N VAL A 104 -13.51 29.96 -13.96
CA VAL A 104 -12.37 29.85 -13.04
C VAL A 104 -12.04 28.38 -12.77
N SER A 105 -10.76 28.06 -12.66
CA SER A 105 -10.29 26.73 -12.28
C SER A 105 -10.03 26.68 -10.78
N HIS A 106 -10.60 25.68 -10.12
CA HIS A 106 -10.44 25.42 -8.71
C HIS A 106 -9.70 24.10 -8.47
N PHE A 107 -8.90 24.04 -7.41
CA PHE A 107 -8.16 22.86 -7.01
C PHE A 107 -8.55 22.40 -5.60
N PHE A 108 -8.85 21.12 -5.43
CA PHE A 108 -9.16 20.57 -4.11
C PHE A 108 -8.84 19.07 -4.04
N PRO A 109 -8.57 18.52 -2.85
CA PRO A 109 -8.23 17.11 -2.70
C PRO A 109 -9.47 16.24 -2.92
N LEU A 110 -9.31 15.18 -3.71
CA LEU A 110 -10.27 14.08 -3.82
C LEU A 110 -9.88 12.88 -2.96
N VAL A 111 -8.59 12.65 -2.81
CA VAL A 111 -8.03 11.59 -1.96
C VAL A 111 -6.79 12.13 -1.28
N ARG A 112 -6.72 11.96 0.03
CA ARG A 112 -5.50 12.10 0.83
C ARG A 112 -5.42 10.93 1.78
N GLY A 113 -4.60 9.94 1.44
CA GLY A 113 -4.30 8.79 2.26
C GLY A 113 -3.37 9.14 3.43
N TYR A 114 -2.80 8.10 4.05
CA TYR A 114 -1.95 8.28 5.22
C TYR A 114 -0.62 8.95 4.85
N ARG A 115 -0.08 9.73 5.79
CA ARG A 115 1.32 10.15 5.73
C ARG A 115 2.20 8.92 5.69
N LYS A 116 3.35 9.05 5.04
CA LYS A 116 4.36 8.00 5.06
C LYS A 116 4.76 7.73 6.52
N PHE A 117 4.75 6.47 6.91
CA PHE A 117 5.37 5.98 8.12
C PHE A 117 6.45 4.93 7.80
N THR A 118 7.36 4.73 8.73
CA THR A 118 8.46 3.78 8.59
C THR A 118 8.46 2.75 9.71
N GLY A 119 9.40 1.83 9.68
CA GLY A 119 9.54 0.76 10.65
C GLY A 119 10.91 0.12 10.50
N GLN A 120 11.05 -1.13 10.95
CA GLN A 120 12.23 -1.92 10.60
C GLN A 120 12.34 -1.97 9.07
N GLU A 121 13.48 -1.55 8.52
CA GLU A 121 13.63 -1.35 7.09
C GLU A 121 13.52 -2.68 6.33
N ASP A 122 12.73 -2.66 5.25
CA ASP A 122 12.41 -3.81 4.39
C ASP A 122 13.60 -4.23 3.50
N ASP A 123 14.50 -3.29 3.21
CA ASP A 123 15.48 -3.45 2.15
C ASP A 123 16.87 -3.03 2.61
N GLY A 124 17.68 -4.02 2.98
CA GLY A 124 19.14 -3.91 3.11
C GLY A 124 19.88 -3.53 1.81
N GLU A 125 19.21 -2.89 0.84
CA GLU A 125 19.84 -2.21 -0.30
C GLU A 125 20.36 -0.82 0.07
N LEU A 126 20.01 -0.29 1.24
CA LEU A 126 20.64 0.92 1.79
C LEU A 126 22.10 0.60 2.13
N LYS A 127 23.02 1.18 1.34
CA LYS A 127 24.46 0.88 1.36
C LYS A 127 25.17 1.22 2.67
N LYS A 128 24.52 1.89 3.61
CA LYS A 128 25.03 2.18 4.96
C LYS A 128 23.87 2.33 5.92
N ARG A 129 23.96 1.64 7.06
CA ARG A 129 23.11 1.92 8.21
C ARG A 129 23.30 3.39 8.65
N PRO A 130 22.23 4.10 9.00
CA PRO A 130 22.35 5.28 9.85
C PRO A 130 22.96 4.84 11.19
N ALA A 131 23.78 5.70 11.81
CA ALA A 131 24.34 5.41 13.12
C ALA A 131 23.27 5.32 14.24
N ASN A 132 22.02 5.73 13.96
CA ASN A 132 20.93 5.74 14.93
C ASN A 132 19.55 5.54 14.25
N GLU A 133 19.02 4.32 14.26
CA GLU A 133 17.69 3.96 13.69
C GLU A 133 16.55 4.76 14.33
N GLU A 134 16.70 5.10 15.61
CA GLU A 134 15.71 5.89 16.36
C GLU A 134 15.60 7.33 15.85
N ASP A 135 16.72 7.95 15.45
CA ASP A 135 16.73 9.30 14.87
C ASP A 135 16.00 9.36 13.52
N GLU A 136 15.93 8.25 12.79
CA GLU A 136 15.16 8.19 11.56
C GLU A 136 13.68 7.97 11.81
N LEU A 137 13.35 7.08 12.75
CA LEU A 137 11.96 6.82 13.14
C LEU A 137 11.29 8.08 13.69
N THR A 138 11.98 8.87 14.51
CA THR A 138 11.45 10.11 15.11
C THR A 138 11.04 11.16 14.07
N LYS A 139 11.62 11.15 12.86
CA LYS A 139 11.21 12.05 11.75
C LYS A 139 9.77 11.82 11.28
N PHE A 140 9.21 10.65 11.57
CA PHE A 140 7.85 10.26 11.20
C PHE A 140 6.86 10.39 12.37
N PHE A 141 7.32 10.91 13.51
CA PHE A 141 6.50 11.19 14.66
C PHE A 141 6.29 12.70 14.81
N THR A 142 5.12 13.10 15.28
CA THR A 142 4.80 14.49 15.62
C THR A 142 5.21 14.85 17.05
N LYS A 143 5.41 13.85 17.91
CA LYS A 143 5.93 13.99 19.27
C LYS A 143 6.90 12.84 19.59
N PRO A 144 7.85 12.99 20.53
CA PRO A 144 8.73 11.91 20.92
C PRO A 144 7.97 10.64 21.32
N LYS A 145 8.44 9.47 20.87
CA LYS A 145 7.82 8.16 21.18
C LYS A 145 7.65 7.93 22.69
N ALA A 146 8.56 8.45 23.51
CA ALA A 146 8.48 8.39 24.97
C ALA A 146 7.24 9.11 25.58
N GLN A 147 6.56 9.98 24.82
CA GLN A 147 5.29 10.60 25.25
C GLN A 147 4.06 9.73 24.95
N SER A 148 4.25 8.54 24.38
CA SER A 148 3.15 7.60 24.14
C SER A 148 2.63 7.09 25.48
N LYS A 149 1.31 7.12 25.64
CA LYS A 149 0.58 6.49 26.74
C LYS A 149 -0.05 5.17 26.33
N TRP A 150 -0.47 5.05 25.08
CA TRP A 150 -1.10 3.83 24.56
C TRP A 150 -0.51 3.45 23.21
N VAL A 151 -0.61 2.16 22.87
CA VAL A 151 -0.33 1.66 21.54
C VAL A 151 -1.55 0.90 21.05
N ILE A 152 -1.97 1.20 19.82
CA ILE A 152 -2.90 0.37 19.07
C ILE A 152 -2.07 -0.49 18.14
N SER A 153 -2.09 -1.81 18.32
CA SER A 153 -1.45 -2.73 17.39
C SER A 153 -2.49 -3.30 16.45
N THR A 154 -2.16 -3.39 15.17
CA THR A 154 -3.06 -3.93 14.13
C THR A 154 -2.33 -5.01 13.34
N THR A 155 -3.08 -5.99 12.82
CA THR A 155 -2.52 -6.91 11.82
C THR A 155 -2.11 -6.14 10.58
N LYS A 156 -0.90 -6.40 10.08
CA LYS A 156 -0.51 -5.95 8.76
C LYS A 156 -0.99 -6.97 7.73
N GLU A 157 -2.15 -6.69 7.17
CA GLU A 157 -2.69 -7.45 6.03
C GLU A 157 -1.71 -7.41 4.84
N ASN A 158 -1.73 -8.46 4.01
CA ASN A 158 -0.80 -8.64 2.90
C ASN A 158 -1.52 -8.57 1.55
N GLY A 159 -1.87 -7.36 1.14
CA GLY A 159 -2.57 -7.09 -0.12
C GLY A 159 -2.07 -5.82 -0.81
N GLU A 160 -2.99 -5.15 -1.49
CA GLU A 160 -2.74 -3.88 -2.18
C GLU A 160 -3.46 -2.73 -1.49
N ALA A 161 -2.75 -1.62 -1.27
CA ALA A 161 -3.33 -0.44 -0.64
C ALA A 161 -4.37 0.22 -1.58
N GLY A 162 -5.58 0.37 -1.06
CA GLY A 162 -6.73 0.97 -1.74
C GLY A 162 -7.34 2.16 -0.98
N HIS A 163 -7.97 3.06 -1.72
CA HIS A 163 -8.62 4.25 -1.17
C HIS A 163 -10.05 4.38 -1.64
N LEU A 164 -10.88 4.94 -0.77
CA LEU A 164 -12.25 5.36 -1.03
C LEU A 164 -12.46 6.78 -0.51
N ALA A 165 -12.98 7.63 -1.38
CA ALA A 165 -13.62 8.88 -1.01
C ALA A 165 -14.99 8.99 -1.67
N VAL A 166 -15.89 9.76 -1.07
CA VAL A 166 -17.27 9.92 -1.56
C VAL A 166 -17.54 11.39 -1.85
N LEU A 167 -18.01 11.65 -3.06
CA LEU A 167 -18.60 12.91 -3.46
C LEU A 167 -20.11 12.74 -3.58
N LYS A 168 -20.85 13.83 -3.45
CA LYS A 168 -22.30 13.85 -3.64
C LYS A 168 -22.66 14.90 -4.67
N ARG A 169 -23.43 14.50 -5.67
CA ARG A 169 -23.95 15.36 -6.73
C ARG A 169 -25.15 16.16 -6.24
N SER A 170 -25.53 17.17 -7.01
CA SER A 170 -26.69 18.03 -6.72
C SER A 170 -28.03 17.29 -6.80
N ASP A 171 -28.10 16.18 -7.55
CA ASP A 171 -29.26 15.28 -7.59
C ASP A 171 -29.33 14.32 -6.40
N GLY A 172 -28.35 14.38 -5.50
CA GLY A 172 -28.26 13.54 -4.31
C GLY A 172 -27.49 12.23 -4.52
N GLU A 173 -27.12 11.90 -5.76
CA GLU A 173 -26.39 10.68 -6.08
C GLU A 173 -24.93 10.74 -5.62
N PHE A 174 -24.41 9.59 -5.18
CA PHE A 174 -23.01 9.46 -4.77
C PHE A 174 -22.11 9.14 -5.97
N VAL A 175 -20.90 9.70 -5.94
CA VAL A 175 -19.81 9.40 -6.88
C VAL A 175 -18.59 9.01 -6.06
N TYR A 176 -17.98 7.89 -6.40
CA TYR A 176 -16.88 7.32 -5.64
C TYR A 176 -15.56 7.68 -6.32
N VAL A 177 -14.59 8.15 -5.53
CA VAL A 177 -13.20 8.24 -5.95
C VAL A 177 -12.47 7.04 -5.35
N LEU A 178 -11.97 6.17 -6.22
CA LEU A 178 -11.48 4.84 -5.89
C LEU A 178 -10.12 4.62 -6.53
N GLY A 179 -9.25 3.85 -5.89
CA GLY A 179 -8.01 3.43 -6.56
C GLY A 179 -6.94 2.90 -5.63
N SER A 180 -5.75 2.79 -6.18
CA SER A 180 -4.55 2.30 -5.50
C SER A 180 -3.80 3.43 -4.78
N LYS A 181 -2.69 3.09 -4.12
CA LYS A 181 -1.71 4.05 -3.58
C LYS A 181 -1.37 5.23 -4.53
N ASN A 182 -1.28 5.03 -5.84
CA ASN A 182 -0.72 6.04 -6.75
C ASN A 182 -1.64 6.42 -7.90
N THR A 183 -2.83 5.84 -8.00
CA THR A 183 -3.69 6.05 -9.18
C THR A 183 -5.14 5.85 -8.78
N HIS A 184 -5.97 6.86 -9.09
CA HIS A 184 -7.38 6.89 -8.74
C HIS A 184 -8.26 7.21 -9.95
N LEU A 185 -9.51 6.77 -9.88
CA LEU A 185 -10.56 6.99 -10.87
C LEU A 185 -11.88 7.33 -10.18
N LEU A 186 -12.84 7.84 -10.95
CA LEU A 186 -14.20 8.09 -10.49
C LEU A 186 -15.13 7.02 -11.06
N ALA A 187 -16.08 6.56 -10.25
CA ALA A 187 -17.10 5.60 -10.67
C ALA A 187 -18.39 5.76 -9.85
N GLN A 188 -19.53 5.38 -10.43
CA GLN A 188 -20.77 5.08 -9.68
C GLN A 188 -21.10 3.59 -9.74
N THR A 189 -20.74 2.96 -10.85
CA THR A 189 -20.97 1.54 -11.16
C THR A 189 -19.66 0.83 -11.49
N VAL A 190 -19.68 -0.51 -11.52
CA VAL A 190 -18.50 -1.30 -11.92
C VAL A 190 -18.17 -1.05 -13.40
N GLU A 191 -19.20 -0.83 -14.21
CA GLU A 191 -19.08 -0.50 -15.63
C GLU A 191 -18.32 0.82 -15.84
N ASP A 192 -18.50 1.81 -14.95
CA ASP A 192 -17.75 3.08 -15.02
C ASP A 192 -16.25 2.88 -14.83
N VAL A 193 -15.82 1.88 -14.05
CA VAL A 193 -14.39 1.54 -13.89
C VAL A 193 -13.81 1.15 -15.25
N GLU A 194 -14.47 0.25 -15.98
CA GLU A 194 -14.03 -0.18 -17.30
C GLU A 194 -14.11 0.95 -18.33
N ARG A 195 -15.17 1.77 -18.28
CA ARG A 195 -15.28 2.96 -19.15
C ARG A 195 -14.13 3.95 -18.90
N ALA A 196 -13.73 4.17 -17.65
CA ALA A 196 -12.60 5.02 -17.31
C ALA A 196 -11.28 4.46 -17.86
N ARG A 197 -11.10 3.13 -17.84
CA ARG A 197 -9.94 2.46 -18.46
C ARG A 197 -9.90 2.66 -19.96
N GLU A 198 -11.00 2.39 -20.64
CA GLU A 198 -11.09 2.54 -22.09
C GLU A 198 -10.86 3.99 -22.53
N ALA A 199 -11.43 4.96 -21.81
CA ALA A 199 -11.18 6.38 -22.05
C ALA A 199 -9.68 6.74 -21.95
N GLN A 200 -8.95 6.18 -20.98
CA GLN A 200 -7.50 6.42 -20.87
C GLN A 200 -6.68 5.71 -21.95
N LYS A 201 -7.06 4.48 -22.34
CA LYS A 201 -6.35 3.72 -23.40
C LYS A 201 -6.37 4.45 -24.74
N GLN A 202 -7.41 5.24 -25.03
CA GLN A 202 -7.46 6.10 -26.22
C GLN A 202 -6.31 7.12 -26.27
N HIS A 203 -5.69 7.42 -25.11
CA HIS A 203 -4.55 8.34 -24.98
C HIS A 203 -3.22 7.61 -24.71
N GLY A 204 -3.17 6.28 -24.85
CA GLY A 204 -1.93 5.49 -24.73
C GLY A 204 -2.10 4.20 -23.93
N ASN A 205 -1.24 4.01 -22.92
CA ASN A 205 -1.29 2.83 -22.05
C ASN A 205 -2.42 2.95 -21.02
N ASP A 206 -2.96 1.81 -20.59
CA ASP A 206 -3.91 1.73 -19.46
C ASP A 206 -3.20 2.06 -18.13
N PRO A 207 -3.42 3.26 -17.54
CA PRO A 207 -2.78 3.60 -16.29
C PRO A 207 -3.47 2.94 -15.08
N PHE A 208 -4.69 2.46 -15.26
CA PHE A 208 -5.53 1.90 -14.21
C PHE A 208 -5.37 0.38 -14.11
N LEU A 209 -4.48 -0.25 -14.89
CA LEU A 209 -4.27 -1.70 -14.86
C LEU A 209 -4.16 -2.29 -13.44
N ALA A 210 -3.40 -1.63 -12.56
CA ALA A 210 -3.26 -2.05 -11.16
C ALA A 210 -4.34 -1.48 -10.24
N ALA A 211 -4.91 -0.31 -10.57
CA ALA A 211 -5.87 0.39 -9.71
C ALA A 211 -7.32 -0.09 -9.89
N ALA A 212 -7.67 -0.59 -11.08
CA ALA A 212 -9.03 -1.00 -11.43
C ALA A 212 -9.51 -2.23 -10.66
N PRO A 213 -8.71 -3.30 -10.45
CA PRO A 213 -9.11 -4.41 -9.58
C PRO A 213 -9.40 -3.94 -8.14
N ILE A 214 -8.53 -3.09 -7.60
CA ILE A 214 -8.69 -2.49 -6.26
C ILE A 214 -9.96 -1.65 -6.17
N ALA A 215 -10.18 -0.76 -7.14
CA ALA A 215 -11.38 0.07 -7.22
C ALA A 215 -12.66 -0.78 -7.33
N THR A 216 -12.62 -1.83 -8.14
CA THR A 216 -13.74 -2.75 -8.34
C THR A 216 -14.06 -3.52 -7.06
N ALA A 217 -13.06 -4.02 -6.34
CA ALA A 217 -13.25 -4.74 -5.08
C ALA A 217 -13.92 -3.85 -4.02
N ILE A 218 -13.42 -2.61 -3.86
CA ILE A 218 -14.00 -1.64 -2.93
C ILE A 218 -15.43 -1.26 -3.35
N LEU A 219 -15.68 -1.03 -4.63
CA LEU A 219 -17.01 -0.68 -5.12
C LEU A 219 -18.00 -1.82 -4.94
N ARG A 220 -17.61 -3.07 -5.23
CA ARG A 220 -18.45 -4.26 -5.00
C ARG A 220 -18.79 -4.41 -3.52
N MET A 221 -17.81 -4.27 -2.63
CA MET A 221 -18.05 -4.26 -1.19
C MET A 221 -19.09 -3.19 -0.82
N LEU A 222 -18.94 -1.94 -1.29
CA LEU A 222 -19.89 -0.87 -1.02
C LEU A 222 -21.31 -1.21 -1.52
N LEU A 223 -21.42 -1.71 -2.75
CA LEU A 223 -22.70 -2.04 -3.37
C LEU A 223 -23.38 -3.23 -2.70
N ALA A 224 -22.62 -4.15 -2.11
CA ALA A 224 -23.11 -5.30 -1.36
C ALA A 224 -23.61 -4.97 0.05
N LEU A 225 -23.30 -3.78 0.59
CA LEU A 225 -23.85 -3.34 1.87
C LEU A 225 -25.38 -3.18 1.78
N GLU A 226 -26.07 -3.44 2.89
CA GLU A 226 -27.48 -3.07 3.05
C GLU A 226 -27.69 -1.59 2.74
N ALA A 227 -28.79 -1.24 2.07
CA ALA A 227 -29.01 0.11 1.53
C ALA A 227 -28.85 1.22 2.58
N ASP A 228 -29.38 1.02 3.79
CA ASP A 228 -29.29 2.01 4.88
C ASP A 228 -27.85 2.16 5.39
N LYS A 229 -27.12 1.04 5.52
CA LYS A 229 -25.70 1.04 5.93
C LYS A 229 -24.82 1.69 4.86
N ARG A 230 -25.09 1.40 3.59
CA ARG A 230 -24.42 2.02 2.44
C ARG A 230 -24.63 3.53 2.44
N THR A 231 -25.87 3.98 2.55
CA THR A 231 -26.22 5.40 2.62
C THR A 231 -25.52 6.07 3.81
N LEU A 232 -25.57 5.45 4.99
CA LEU A 232 -24.90 5.98 6.19
C LEU A 232 -23.38 6.11 6.01
N LEU A 233 -22.73 5.13 5.40
CA LEU A 233 -21.29 5.19 5.09
C LEU A 233 -20.97 6.31 4.08
N CYS A 234 -21.75 6.40 3.01
CA CYS A 234 -21.57 7.39 1.97
C CYS A 234 -21.77 8.82 2.50
N GLU A 235 -22.85 9.05 3.26
CA GLU A 235 -23.10 10.31 3.96
C GLU A 235 -21.95 10.65 4.92
N PHE A 236 -21.51 9.68 5.73
CA PHE A 236 -20.41 9.89 6.66
C PHE A 236 -19.12 10.33 5.94
N LEU A 237 -18.70 9.61 4.90
CA LEU A 237 -17.46 9.93 4.17
C LEU A 237 -17.55 11.25 3.41
N TRP A 238 -18.72 11.54 2.82
CA TRP A 238 -18.97 12.80 2.13
C TRP A 238 -18.94 13.99 3.10
N GLN A 239 -19.70 13.94 4.19
CA GLN A 239 -19.80 15.03 5.17
C GLN A 239 -18.49 15.27 5.91
N THR A 240 -17.72 14.21 6.17
CA THR A 240 -16.42 14.34 6.87
C THR A 240 -15.25 14.63 5.95
N ARG A 241 -15.45 14.65 4.62
CA ARG A 241 -14.39 14.82 3.61
C ARG A 241 -13.19 13.91 3.89
N ALA A 242 -13.49 12.65 4.13
CA ALA A 242 -12.54 11.68 4.61
C ALA A 242 -12.14 10.68 3.52
N THR A 243 -10.87 10.28 3.55
CA THR A 243 -10.37 9.14 2.78
C THR A 243 -10.41 7.93 3.68
N ALA A 244 -11.21 6.93 3.32
CA ALA A 244 -11.12 5.60 3.89
C ALA A 244 -10.01 4.81 3.19
N SER A 245 -9.15 4.15 3.97
CA SER A 245 -8.02 3.37 3.48
C SER A 245 -8.22 1.89 3.77
N PHE A 246 -7.94 1.07 2.76
CA PHE A 246 -8.15 -0.38 2.75
C PHE A 246 -6.87 -1.09 2.33
N GLU A 247 -6.63 -2.28 2.87
CA GLU A 247 -5.78 -3.28 2.22
C GLU A 247 -6.72 -4.21 1.45
N VAL A 248 -6.57 -4.30 0.13
CA VAL A 248 -7.35 -5.22 -0.71
C VAL A 248 -6.57 -6.52 -0.85
N LEU A 249 -7.10 -7.59 -0.25
CA LEU A 249 -6.56 -8.93 -0.34
C LEU A 249 -7.00 -9.54 -1.68
N CYS A 250 -6.06 -9.88 -2.57
CA CYS A 250 -6.35 -10.34 -3.93
C CYS A 250 -5.94 -11.82 -4.11
N PRO A 251 -6.86 -12.80 -4.10
CA PRO A 251 -6.50 -14.21 -4.26
C PRO A 251 -5.86 -14.53 -5.62
N SER A 252 -6.12 -13.71 -6.63
CA SER A 252 -5.53 -13.81 -7.97
C SER A 252 -4.18 -13.06 -8.11
N HIS A 253 -3.78 -12.27 -7.10
CA HIS A 253 -2.54 -11.52 -7.08
C HIS A 253 -1.98 -11.46 -5.64
N GLN A 254 -1.42 -12.58 -5.19
CA GLN A 254 -0.91 -12.79 -3.85
C GLN A 254 0.56 -12.39 -3.73
N HIS A 255 0.92 -11.80 -2.60
CA HIS A 255 2.30 -11.42 -2.31
C HIS A 255 3.07 -12.58 -1.67
N VAL A 256 2.87 -12.82 -0.37
CA VAL A 256 3.59 -13.84 0.41
C VAL A 256 2.65 -14.68 1.26
N GLN A 257 1.60 -14.09 1.83
CA GLN A 257 0.58 -14.86 2.57
C GLN A 257 -0.35 -15.57 1.60
N LEU A 258 -0.67 -16.82 1.93
CA LEU A 258 -1.65 -17.61 1.17
C LEU A 258 -3.08 -17.11 1.47
N LEU A 259 -3.84 -16.86 0.41
CA LEU A 259 -5.21 -16.35 0.46
C LEU A 259 -6.24 -17.36 -0.10
N ASP A 260 -5.96 -18.66 0.00
CA ASP A 260 -6.83 -19.73 -0.54
C ASP A 260 -8.19 -19.86 0.18
N TYR A 261 -8.33 -19.24 1.36
CA TYR A 261 -9.57 -19.12 2.09
C TYR A 261 -10.51 -18.03 1.54
N LEU A 262 -10.08 -17.24 0.56
CA LEU A 262 -10.86 -16.18 -0.08
C LEU A 262 -11.19 -16.54 -1.53
N SER A 263 -12.46 -16.42 -1.91
CA SER A 263 -12.91 -16.63 -3.29
C SER A 263 -12.89 -15.36 -4.15
N GLU A 264 -12.79 -14.19 -3.52
CA GLU A 264 -12.85 -12.89 -4.20
C GLU A 264 -11.96 -11.84 -3.54
N ASP A 265 -11.62 -10.80 -4.30
CA ASP A 265 -10.84 -9.66 -3.81
C ASP A 265 -11.57 -9.00 -2.64
N THR A 266 -10.93 -8.93 -1.48
CA THR A 266 -11.57 -8.56 -0.22
C THR A 266 -10.93 -7.31 0.37
N PRO A 267 -11.61 -6.15 0.37
CA PRO A 267 -11.14 -4.95 1.07
C PRO A 267 -11.19 -5.10 2.58
N VAL A 268 -10.10 -4.73 3.26
CA VAL A 268 -9.98 -4.69 4.72
C VAL A 268 -9.66 -3.28 5.17
N PHE A 269 -10.60 -2.62 5.83
CA PHE A 269 -10.43 -1.25 6.31
C PHE A 269 -9.38 -1.17 7.43
N TYR A 270 -8.41 -0.27 7.28
CA TYR A 270 -7.39 -0.04 8.31
C TYR A 270 -7.34 1.39 8.84
N GLY A 271 -8.09 2.33 8.26
CA GLY A 271 -7.94 3.71 8.72
C GLY A 271 -8.63 4.79 7.91
N LEU A 272 -8.65 6.00 8.49
CA LEU A 272 -9.25 7.19 7.92
C LEU A 272 -8.31 8.39 8.02
N SER A 273 -8.22 9.14 6.94
CA SER A 273 -7.41 10.36 6.84
C SER A 273 -8.28 11.52 6.36
N LEU A 274 -7.96 12.73 6.83
CA LEU A 274 -8.71 13.94 6.54
C LEU A 274 -8.16 14.64 5.29
N MET A 275 -9.05 15.13 4.43
CA MET A 275 -8.69 15.88 3.22
C MET A 275 -8.54 17.39 3.48
N ALA A 276 -8.09 17.78 4.67
CA ALA A 276 -7.83 19.18 4.97
C ALA A 276 -6.43 19.60 4.52
N TYR A 277 -6.26 20.85 4.09
CA TYR A 277 -4.92 21.38 3.79
C TYR A 277 -4.09 21.42 5.07
N HIS A 278 -4.65 22.03 6.12
CA HIS A 278 -4.07 22.01 7.46
C HIS A 278 -4.64 20.86 8.26
N SER A 279 -3.77 20.07 8.87
CA SER A 279 -4.20 18.97 9.73
C SER A 279 -5.04 19.48 10.91
N ALA A 280 -6.10 18.76 11.26
CA ALA A 280 -6.82 19.00 12.50
C ALA A 280 -5.94 18.58 13.69
N ASP A 281 -6.06 19.30 14.80
CA ASP A 281 -5.21 19.09 15.98
C ASP A 281 -5.28 17.64 16.46
N GLY A 282 -4.11 16.98 16.54
CA GLY A 282 -3.97 15.57 16.93
C GLY A 282 -4.33 14.56 15.84
N ALA A 283 -4.70 15.00 14.63
CA ALA A 283 -4.99 14.17 13.46
C ALA A 283 -3.96 14.38 12.33
N GLU A 284 -2.77 14.88 12.67
CA GLU A 284 -1.69 15.13 11.72
C GLU A 284 -1.16 13.83 11.08
N VAL A 285 -1.13 12.74 11.84
CA VAL A 285 -0.74 11.40 11.34
C VAL A 285 -1.95 10.70 10.74
N CYS A 286 -2.99 10.49 11.55
CA CYS A 286 -4.30 9.97 11.16
C CYS A 286 -5.34 10.26 12.24
N VAL A 287 -6.62 10.06 11.93
CA VAL A 287 -7.69 10.10 12.93
C VAL A 287 -7.55 8.89 13.85
N ASN A 288 -7.74 9.06 15.16
CA ASN A 288 -7.73 7.93 16.10
C ASN A 288 -8.75 6.87 15.64
N PRO A 289 -8.30 5.65 15.29
CA PRO A 289 -9.11 4.76 14.47
C PRO A 289 -10.06 3.86 15.28
N VAL A 290 -9.98 3.85 16.62
CA VAL A 290 -10.74 2.88 17.44
C VAL A 290 -12.25 2.96 17.19
N LEU A 291 -12.83 4.16 17.28
CA LEU A 291 -14.25 4.34 17.01
C LEU A 291 -14.61 4.07 15.55
N LEU A 292 -13.66 4.31 14.63
CA LEU A 292 -13.87 4.09 13.20
C LEU A 292 -13.87 2.60 12.86
N TYR A 293 -13.04 1.79 13.52
CA TYR A 293 -13.10 0.34 13.40
C TYR A 293 -14.45 -0.19 13.85
N GLU A 294 -14.95 0.25 15.00
CA GLU A 294 -16.27 -0.16 15.47
C GLU A 294 -17.41 0.33 14.57
N PHE A 295 -17.32 1.56 14.05
CA PHE A 295 -18.29 2.09 13.09
C PHE A 295 -18.31 1.28 11.79
N MET A 296 -17.15 1.03 11.18
CA MET A 296 -17.07 0.23 9.95
C MET A 296 -17.59 -1.21 10.16
N ARG A 297 -17.27 -1.85 11.29
CA ARG A 297 -17.81 -3.17 11.64
C ARG A 297 -19.33 -3.16 11.78
N ALA A 298 -19.90 -2.14 12.42
CA ALA A 298 -21.35 -1.99 12.55
C ALA A 298 -22.05 -1.82 11.19
N LEU A 299 -21.34 -1.28 10.20
CA LEU A 299 -21.77 -1.19 8.80
C LEU A 299 -21.49 -2.45 7.98
N SER A 300 -21.02 -3.53 8.60
CA SER A 300 -20.64 -4.78 7.93
C SER A 300 -19.43 -4.65 6.99
N VAL A 301 -18.59 -3.62 7.17
CA VAL A 301 -17.30 -3.49 6.49
C VAL A 301 -16.24 -4.23 7.30
N ARG A 302 -15.48 -5.12 6.64
CA ARG A 302 -14.35 -5.84 7.27
C ARG A 302 -13.26 -4.85 7.65
N THR A 303 -12.72 -4.99 8.86
CA THR A 303 -11.61 -4.16 9.35
C THR A 303 -10.43 -5.04 9.73
N VAL A 304 -9.26 -4.42 9.86
CA VAL A 304 -8.12 -5.06 10.53
C VAL A 304 -8.51 -5.48 11.96
N THR A 305 -7.84 -6.51 12.45
CA THR A 305 -7.88 -6.83 13.88
C THR A 305 -6.98 -5.86 14.64
N TYR A 306 -7.35 -5.52 15.87
CA TYR A 306 -6.56 -4.61 16.67
C TYR A 306 -6.64 -4.92 18.17
N ASP A 307 -5.56 -4.59 18.87
CA ASP A 307 -5.48 -4.55 20.33
C ASP A 307 -5.04 -3.16 20.80
N ILE A 308 -5.36 -2.82 22.05
CA ILE A 308 -4.93 -1.58 22.68
C ILE A 308 -4.30 -1.92 24.01
N VAL A 309 -3.06 -1.48 24.20
CA VAL A 309 -2.30 -1.68 25.44
C VAL A 309 -1.72 -0.37 25.93
N GLU A 310 -1.50 -0.26 27.24
CA GLU A 310 -0.72 0.84 27.80
C GLU A 310 0.73 0.74 27.30
N TYR A 311 1.31 1.87 26.92
CA TYR A 311 2.66 1.88 26.39
C TYR A 311 3.66 1.71 27.54
N ASN A 312 4.36 0.59 27.49
CA ASN A 312 5.53 0.30 28.30
C ASN A 312 6.63 -0.17 27.36
N VAL A 313 7.83 0.41 27.47
CA VAL A 313 8.94 0.17 26.54
C VAL A 313 9.32 -1.31 26.51
N ASP A 314 9.56 -1.91 27.68
CA ASP A 314 9.99 -3.32 27.79
C ASP A 314 8.92 -4.30 27.29
N ALA A 315 7.65 -4.07 27.66
CA ALA A 315 6.54 -4.89 27.22
C ALA A 315 6.29 -4.76 25.70
N PHE A 316 6.47 -3.56 25.16
CA PHE A 316 6.35 -3.30 23.72
C PHE A 316 7.48 -3.97 22.94
N GLU A 317 8.73 -3.88 23.42
CA GLU A 317 9.86 -4.57 22.81
C GLU A 317 9.66 -6.09 22.84
N ALA A 318 9.20 -6.66 23.96
CA ALA A 318 8.87 -8.08 24.03
C ALA A 318 7.73 -8.47 23.08
N ALA A 319 6.70 -7.62 22.91
CA ALA A 319 5.63 -7.83 21.94
C ALA A 319 6.12 -7.76 20.49
N LEU A 320 7.04 -6.84 20.20
CA LEU A 320 7.69 -6.71 18.90
C LEU A 320 8.50 -7.96 18.56
N GLU A 321 9.29 -8.47 19.51
CA GLU A 321 10.05 -9.72 19.34
C GLU A 321 9.15 -10.94 19.12
N ARG A 322 7.98 -11.01 19.79
CA ARG A 322 6.98 -12.05 19.49
C ARG A 322 6.42 -11.90 18.08
N SER A 323 6.10 -10.67 17.66
CA SER A 323 5.59 -10.41 16.31
C SER A 323 6.63 -10.80 15.25
N LYS A 324 7.94 -10.60 15.49
CA LYS A 324 9.02 -11.02 14.58
C LYS A 324 8.99 -12.51 14.27
N ARG A 325 8.57 -13.32 15.23
CA ARG A 325 8.46 -14.79 15.12
C ARG A 325 7.11 -15.25 14.58
N ALA A 326 6.21 -14.33 14.23
CA ALA A 326 4.91 -14.72 13.68
C ALA A 326 5.07 -15.47 12.35
N TYR A 327 4.40 -16.61 12.26
CA TYR A 327 4.34 -17.44 11.05
C TYR A 327 3.16 -17.07 10.18
N GLN A 328 3.29 -17.19 8.85
CA GLN A 328 2.21 -16.97 7.89
C GLN A 328 1.52 -15.60 7.98
N HIS A 329 2.18 -14.65 8.64
CA HIS A 329 1.71 -13.28 8.82
C HIS A 329 2.82 -12.31 8.45
N GLU A 330 2.47 -11.22 7.79
CA GLU A 330 3.43 -10.22 7.35
C GLU A 330 4.02 -9.49 8.56
N GLY A 331 3.20 -9.20 9.56
CA GLY A 331 3.60 -8.53 10.78
C GLY A 331 2.49 -7.63 11.31
N GLY A 332 2.87 -6.46 11.83
CA GLY A 332 1.95 -5.54 12.46
C GLY A 332 2.23 -4.07 12.16
N VAL A 333 1.20 -3.23 12.36
CA VAL A 333 1.33 -1.78 12.38
C VAL A 333 0.90 -1.27 13.75
N HIS A 334 1.79 -0.54 14.41
CA HIS A 334 1.61 0.00 15.75
C HIS A 334 1.41 1.51 15.67
N LEU A 335 0.29 2.00 16.19
CA LEU A 335 -0.03 3.41 16.28
C LEU A 335 0.22 3.87 17.72
N PHE A 336 1.05 4.89 17.90
CA PHE A 336 1.43 5.42 19.20
C PHE A 336 0.55 6.61 19.55
N LEU A 337 -0.07 6.57 20.73
CA LEU A 337 -1.03 7.58 21.17
C LEU A 337 -0.52 8.32 22.39
N ASP A 338 -0.65 9.64 22.41
CA ASP A 338 -0.36 10.45 23.61
C ASP A 338 -1.45 10.35 24.69
N GLY A 339 -1.27 11.08 25.79
CA GLY A 339 -2.26 11.16 26.88
C GLY A 339 -3.63 11.71 26.48
N GLY A 340 -3.73 12.47 25.38
CA GLY A 340 -4.98 12.96 24.78
C GLY A 340 -5.64 11.95 23.83
N GLY A 341 -4.95 10.85 23.53
CA GLY A 341 -5.38 9.84 22.56
C GLY A 341 -5.19 10.27 21.11
N ALA A 342 -4.34 11.27 20.83
CA ALA A 342 -3.95 11.64 19.48
C ALA A 342 -2.86 10.69 18.98
N VAL A 343 -2.90 10.29 17.71
CA VAL A 343 -1.85 9.43 17.11
C VAL A 343 -0.64 10.30 16.81
N ILE A 344 0.46 10.06 17.51
CA ILE A 344 1.70 10.83 17.38
C ILE A 344 2.72 10.19 16.45
N GLY A 345 2.52 8.94 16.06
CA GLY A 345 3.38 8.24 15.11
C GLY A 345 2.89 6.84 14.84
N MET A 346 3.44 6.24 13.78
CA MET A 346 3.14 4.87 13.38
C MET A 346 4.45 4.13 13.11
N GLN A 347 4.51 2.87 13.51
CA GLN A 347 5.65 1.99 13.24
C GLN A 347 5.15 0.69 12.64
N LYS A 348 5.68 0.30 11.49
CA LYS A 348 5.46 -1.05 10.94
C LYS A 348 6.55 -2.01 11.42
N HIS A 349 6.18 -3.26 11.53
CA HIS A 349 7.07 -4.36 11.82
C HIS A 349 6.70 -5.55 10.92
N LYS A 350 7.70 -6.31 10.50
CA LYS A 350 7.50 -7.49 9.66
C LYS A 350 8.15 -8.72 10.25
N SER A 351 7.46 -9.85 10.19
CA SER A 351 7.99 -11.13 10.64
C SER A 351 9.21 -11.54 9.83
N VAL A 352 10.08 -12.32 10.48
CA VAL A 352 11.26 -12.91 9.84
C VAL A 352 10.83 -13.80 8.66
N TRP A 353 9.79 -14.61 8.87
CA TRP A 353 9.20 -15.46 7.85
C TRP A 353 8.82 -14.65 6.60
N TYR A 354 8.07 -13.57 6.77
CA TYR A 354 7.62 -12.76 5.63
C TYR A 354 8.79 -12.13 4.88
N VAL A 355 9.75 -11.55 5.60
CA VAL A 355 10.88 -10.85 4.97
C VAL A 355 11.75 -11.84 4.20
N CYS A 356 12.01 -13.03 4.75
CA CYS A 356 12.80 -14.06 4.08
C CYS A 356 12.07 -14.61 2.84
N LEU A 357 10.79 -14.94 2.95
CA LEU A 357 10.01 -15.43 1.80
C LEU A 357 9.86 -14.37 0.70
N ARG A 358 9.64 -13.10 1.06
CA ARG A 358 9.64 -12.00 0.10
C ARG A 358 10.98 -11.90 -0.64
N ALA A 359 12.10 -12.06 0.08
CA ALA A 359 13.42 -12.04 -0.53
C ALA A 359 13.60 -13.18 -1.54
N ILE A 360 13.21 -14.41 -1.17
CA ILE A 360 13.25 -15.58 -2.05
C ILE A 360 12.37 -15.35 -3.29
N ARG A 361 11.12 -14.90 -3.12
CA ARG A 361 10.20 -14.55 -4.21
C ARG A 361 10.83 -13.60 -5.21
N GLU A 362 11.43 -12.48 -4.77
CA GLU A 362 12.01 -11.51 -5.71
C GLU A 362 13.22 -12.07 -6.47
N LYS A 363 13.99 -12.99 -5.86
CA LYS A 363 15.07 -13.71 -6.57
C LYS A 363 14.51 -14.71 -7.58
N ALA A 364 13.50 -15.49 -7.18
CA ALA A 364 12.81 -16.43 -8.06
C ALA A 364 12.15 -15.74 -9.27
N LYS A 365 11.48 -14.60 -9.07
CA LYS A 365 10.92 -13.76 -10.16
C LYS A 365 12.01 -13.32 -11.13
N THR A 366 13.15 -12.87 -10.61
CA THR A 366 14.28 -12.43 -11.44
C THR A 366 14.87 -13.60 -12.22
N PHE A 367 14.98 -14.77 -11.59
CA PHE A 367 15.42 -16.02 -12.22
C PHE A 367 14.49 -16.45 -13.37
N CYS A 368 13.19 -16.58 -13.11
CA CYS A 368 12.18 -16.94 -14.12
C CYS A 368 12.19 -15.97 -15.30
N ARG A 369 12.27 -14.65 -15.04
CA ARG A 369 12.39 -13.63 -16.09
C ARG A 369 13.67 -13.79 -16.92
N THR A 370 14.77 -14.19 -16.29
CA THR A 370 16.06 -14.36 -16.98
C THR A 370 16.02 -15.55 -17.93
N LEU A 371 15.40 -16.66 -17.51
CA LEU A 371 15.20 -17.84 -18.36
C LEU A 371 14.22 -17.58 -19.51
N ASN A 372 13.12 -16.87 -19.24
CA ASN A 372 12.11 -16.57 -20.26
C ASN A 372 12.51 -15.43 -21.22
N SER A 373 13.59 -14.68 -20.94
CA SER A 373 14.03 -13.57 -21.78
C SER A 373 14.93 -14.04 -22.92
N LYS A 374 14.46 -13.86 -24.16
CA LYS A 374 15.29 -14.05 -25.37
C LYS A 374 16.35 -12.94 -25.55
N LYS A 375 16.28 -11.86 -24.77
CA LYS A 375 17.22 -10.73 -24.84
C LYS A 375 18.41 -10.95 -23.90
N PRO A 376 19.65 -10.71 -24.35
CA PRO A 376 20.81 -10.79 -23.48
C PRO A 376 20.75 -9.71 -22.38
N PRO A 377 21.24 -10.01 -21.16
CA PRO A 377 21.40 -9.01 -20.11
C PRO A 377 22.29 -7.84 -20.57
N LYS A 378 22.09 -6.66 -19.98
CA LYS A 378 22.89 -5.46 -20.28
C LYS A 378 24.38 -5.78 -20.08
N GLY A 379 25.19 -5.56 -21.12
CA GLY A 379 26.63 -5.82 -21.11
C GLY A 379 27.05 -7.25 -21.52
N ARG A 380 26.10 -8.12 -21.92
CA ARG A 380 26.40 -9.44 -22.49
C ARG A 380 25.98 -9.53 -23.96
N ALA A 381 26.74 -10.30 -24.74
CA ALA A 381 26.44 -10.53 -26.16
C ALA A 381 25.37 -11.62 -26.37
N LYS A 382 25.22 -12.55 -25.43
CA LYS A 382 24.27 -13.67 -25.49
C LYS A 382 23.54 -13.86 -24.16
N PRO A 383 22.31 -14.38 -24.17
CA PRO A 383 21.63 -14.83 -22.96
C PRO A 383 22.50 -15.86 -22.20
N PRO A 384 22.47 -15.88 -20.86
CA PRO A 384 23.14 -16.92 -20.08
C PRO A 384 22.58 -18.30 -20.44
N LYS A 385 23.42 -19.33 -20.32
CA LYS A 385 22.91 -20.72 -20.36
C LYS A 385 22.00 -20.97 -19.14
N PRO A 386 21.03 -21.89 -19.23
CA PRO A 386 20.09 -22.14 -18.13
C PRO A 386 20.79 -22.45 -16.79
N GLU A 387 21.82 -23.30 -16.79
CA GLU A 387 22.56 -23.63 -15.58
C GLU A 387 23.35 -22.43 -15.03
N GLU A 388 23.88 -21.57 -15.90
CA GLU A 388 24.55 -20.33 -15.51
C GLU A 388 23.56 -19.34 -14.86
N ALA A 389 22.33 -19.27 -15.38
CA ALA A 389 21.27 -18.46 -14.81
C ALA A 389 20.87 -18.96 -13.41
N LEU A 390 20.79 -20.28 -13.21
CA LEU A 390 20.52 -20.89 -11.91
C LEU A 390 21.62 -20.56 -10.90
N GLN A 391 22.88 -20.77 -11.25
CA GLN A 391 24.02 -20.44 -10.38
C GLN A 391 24.07 -18.95 -10.03
N THR A 392 23.75 -18.08 -11.00
CA THR A 392 23.63 -16.63 -10.75
C THR A 392 22.49 -16.30 -9.78
N ALA A 393 21.35 -16.99 -9.90
CA ALA A 393 20.22 -16.81 -9.00
C ALA A 393 20.55 -17.26 -7.57
N LYS A 394 21.16 -18.44 -7.39
CA LYS A 394 21.64 -18.93 -6.09
C LYS A 394 22.64 -17.96 -5.45
N ALA A 395 23.63 -17.48 -6.20
CA ALA A 395 24.55 -16.45 -5.72
C ALA A 395 23.83 -15.15 -5.30
N SER A 396 22.72 -14.80 -5.94
CA SER A 396 21.89 -13.65 -5.56
C SER A 396 21.11 -13.88 -4.26
N VAL A 397 20.62 -15.11 -4.04
CA VAL A 397 20.00 -15.54 -2.78
C VAL A 397 21.03 -15.44 -1.67
N LYS A 398 22.18 -16.12 -1.80
CA LYS A 398 23.28 -16.07 -0.84
C LYS A 398 23.74 -14.65 -0.50
N LYS A 399 23.90 -13.80 -1.52
CA LYS A 399 24.24 -12.38 -1.28
C LYS A 399 23.17 -11.66 -0.46
N ARG A 400 21.89 -11.93 -0.70
CA ARG A 400 20.80 -11.29 0.04
C ARG A 400 20.73 -11.82 1.48
N PHE A 401 20.84 -13.13 1.68
CA PHE A 401 20.82 -13.72 3.01
C PHE A 401 22.08 -13.43 3.82
N GLY A 402 23.24 -13.17 3.19
CA GLY A 402 24.38 -12.59 3.89
C GLY A 402 24.15 -11.17 4.45
N ALA A 403 23.13 -10.44 3.97
CA ALA A 403 22.78 -9.10 4.45
C ALA A 403 21.58 -9.08 5.42
N ILE A 404 20.76 -10.15 5.45
CA ILE A 404 19.54 -10.21 6.25
C ILE A 404 19.77 -10.23 7.78
N PRO A 405 20.70 -11.04 8.32
CA PRO A 405 20.94 -11.16 9.77
C PRO A 405 21.14 -9.82 10.44
N ASP A 406 21.91 -8.98 9.77
CA ASP A 406 22.21 -7.63 10.19
C ASP A 406 20.92 -6.86 10.46
N PHE A 407 20.07 -6.63 9.45
CA PHE A 407 18.94 -5.71 9.63
C PHE A 407 17.74 -6.35 10.36
N LEU A 408 17.55 -7.67 10.26
CA LEU A 408 16.49 -8.36 10.99
C LEU A 408 16.84 -8.66 12.45
N ARG A 409 18.13 -8.60 12.81
CA ARG A 409 18.67 -9.03 14.10
C ARG A 409 18.35 -10.50 14.39
N ILE A 410 18.54 -11.35 13.39
CA ILE A 410 18.37 -12.82 13.50
C ILE A 410 19.73 -13.50 13.55
N SER A 411 19.77 -14.74 14.05
CA SER A 411 20.98 -15.54 14.03
C SER A 411 21.39 -15.92 12.60
N LEU A 412 22.69 -16.17 12.41
CA LEU A 412 23.20 -16.72 11.14
C LEU A 412 22.52 -18.05 10.81
N GLU A 413 22.28 -18.89 11.81
CA GLU A 413 21.56 -20.17 11.64
C GLU A 413 20.17 -20.00 11.01
N VAL A 414 19.36 -19.05 11.49
CA VAL A 414 18.03 -18.79 10.91
C VAL A 414 18.16 -18.29 9.47
N SER A 415 19.13 -17.41 9.21
CA SER A 415 19.36 -16.88 7.86
C SER A 415 19.87 -17.95 6.90
N ASP A 416 20.80 -18.79 7.32
CA ASP A 416 21.37 -19.89 6.54
C ASP A 416 20.31 -20.94 6.21
N ALA A 417 19.37 -21.19 7.14
CA ALA A 417 18.24 -22.08 6.90
C ALA A 417 17.30 -21.54 5.80
N TYR A 418 16.96 -20.24 5.82
CA TYR A 418 16.17 -19.62 4.73
C TYR A 418 16.98 -19.48 3.43
N GLU A 419 18.29 -19.26 3.49
CA GLU A 419 19.17 -19.30 2.30
C GLU A 419 19.09 -20.67 1.63
N ALA A 420 19.24 -21.74 2.40
CA ALA A 420 19.16 -23.11 1.92
C ALA A 420 17.78 -23.44 1.31
N LEU A 421 16.68 -23.01 1.96
CA LEU A 421 15.35 -23.12 1.37
C LEU A 421 15.22 -22.35 0.06
N GLY A 422 15.79 -21.15 -0.01
CA GLY A 422 15.79 -20.34 -1.22
C GLY A 422 16.54 -20.99 -2.38
N GLU A 423 17.69 -21.63 -2.11
CA GLU A 423 18.43 -22.39 -3.13
C GLU A 423 17.67 -23.64 -3.57
N GLN A 424 17.10 -24.40 -2.63
CA GLN A 424 16.28 -25.58 -2.94
C GLN A 424 15.03 -25.22 -3.74
N PHE A 425 14.40 -24.08 -3.45
CA PHE A 425 13.26 -23.60 -4.23
C PHE A 425 13.64 -23.24 -5.66
N LEU A 426 14.83 -22.65 -5.88
CA LEU A 426 15.33 -22.38 -7.23
C LEU A 426 15.63 -23.67 -8.00
N ASP A 427 16.15 -24.70 -7.33
CA ASP A 427 16.35 -26.03 -7.92
C ASP A 427 15.03 -26.68 -8.29
N TYR A 428 14.06 -26.69 -7.37
CA TYR A 428 12.70 -27.17 -7.62
C TYR A 428 12.07 -26.47 -8.84
N LEU A 429 12.13 -25.14 -8.90
CA LEU A 429 11.62 -24.40 -10.05
C LEU A 429 12.34 -24.81 -11.34
N PHE A 430 13.67 -24.96 -11.29
CA PHE A 430 14.47 -25.29 -12.47
C PHE A 430 14.19 -26.69 -13.00
N GLU A 431 14.17 -27.69 -12.12
CA GLU A 431 14.06 -29.11 -12.47
C GLU A 431 12.60 -29.51 -12.75
N GLU A 432 11.67 -29.13 -11.86
CA GLU A 432 10.29 -29.63 -11.88
C GLU A 432 9.33 -28.72 -12.68
N GLU A 433 9.49 -27.40 -12.62
CA GLU A 433 8.50 -26.46 -13.18
C GLU A 433 8.97 -25.80 -14.49
N LEU A 434 10.29 -25.70 -14.73
CA LEU A 434 10.88 -24.96 -15.87
C LEU A 434 11.66 -25.84 -16.85
N PHE A 435 11.54 -27.17 -16.76
CA PHE A 435 12.16 -28.13 -17.69
C PHE A 435 13.66 -27.90 -17.92
N CYS A 436 14.42 -27.65 -16.85
CA CYS A 436 15.85 -27.31 -16.90
C CYS A 436 16.17 -26.11 -17.82
N GLY A 437 15.19 -25.22 -18.03
CA GLY A 437 15.29 -24.07 -18.93
C GLY A 437 15.37 -24.42 -20.42
N THR A 438 15.04 -25.65 -20.81
CA THR A 438 15.06 -26.13 -22.20
C THR A 438 13.67 -26.60 -22.63
N ALA A 439 12.72 -25.66 -22.68
CA ALA A 439 11.39 -25.92 -23.20
C ALA A 439 11.43 -26.43 -24.67
N SER A 440 10.81 -27.57 -24.91
CA SER A 440 10.66 -28.21 -26.22
C SER A 440 9.25 -28.01 -26.75
N GLY A 441 9.12 -27.10 -27.73
CA GLY A 441 7.84 -26.78 -28.37
C GLY A 441 7.03 -25.70 -27.65
N ALA A 442 5.94 -25.28 -28.31
CA ALA A 442 5.13 -24.13 -27.88
C ALA A 442 4.45 -24.36 -26.51
N ASP A 443 4.03 -25.58 -26.21
CA ASP A 443 3.29 -25.91 -24.98
C ASP A 443 4.18 -25.77 -23.74
N GLN A 444 5.42 -26.29 -23.80
CA GLN A 444 6.38 -26.13 -22.71
C GLN A 444 6.85 -24.67 -22.57
N GLU A 445 6.97 -23.93 -23.67
CA GLU A 445 7.27 -22.48 -23.60
C GLU A 445 6.17 -21.71 -22.87
N GLU A 446 4.89 -22.03 -23.12
CA GLU A 446 3.78 -21.37 -22.41
C GLU A 446 3.69 -21.80 -20.94
N ALA A 447 3.96 -23.08 -20.63
CA ALA A 447 4.06 -23.55 -19.25
C ALA A 447 5.15 -22.78 -18.46
N CYS A 448 6.35 -22.59 -19.03
CA CYS A 448 7.40 -21.78 -18.39
C CYS A 448 7.00 -20.32 -18.17
N LYS A 449 6.22 -19.73 -19.08
CA LYS A 449 5.67 -18.38 -18.88
C LYS A 449 4.62 -18.36 -17.79
N GLN A 450 3.78 -19.39 -17.71
CA GLN A 450 2.77 -19.51 -16.68
C GLN A 450 3.41 -19.64 -15.31
N VAL A 451 4.44 -20.49 -15.15
CA VAL A 451 5.21 -20.59 -13.90
C VAL A 451 5.82 -19.24 -13.51
N ALA A 452 6.35 -18.47 -14.46
CA ALA A 452 6.87 -17.14 -14.17
C ALA A 452 5.79 -16.14 -13.72
N ARG A 453 4.57 -16.25 -14.26
CA ARG A 453 3.40 -15.49 -13.79
C ARG A 453 2.98 -15.96 -12.40
N ASP A 454 2.91 -17.26 -12.16
CA ASP A 454 2.52 -17.83 -10.86
C ASP A 454 3.54 -17.48 -9.77
N VAL A 455 4.84 -17.49 -10.05
CA VAL A 455 5.86 -17.02 -9.08
C VAL A 455 5.73 -15.51 -8.82
N ALA A 456 5.24 -14.73 -9.79
CA ALA A 456 5.02 -13.30 -9.61
C ALA A 456 3.72 -13.00 -8.85
N ASP A 457 2.61 -13.65 -9.22
CA ASP A 457 1.26 -13.27 -8.81
C ASP A 457 0.60 -14.30 -7.87
N LEU A 458 1.15 -15.50 -7.74
CA LEU A 458 0.63 -16.59 -6.91
C LEU A 458 1.76 -17.28 -6.11
N PHE A 459 2.80 -16.53 -5.74
CA PHE A 459 3.98 -17.05 -5.05
C PHE A 459 3.67 -18.01 -3.88
N PRO A 460 2.78 -17.69 -2.91
CA PRO A 460 2.46 -18.61 -1.82
C PRO A 460 1.89 -19.96 -2.27
N VAL A 461 1.19 -20.00 -3.41
CA VAL A 461 0.68 -21.26 -3.99
C VAL A 461 1.84 -22.11 -4.52
N VAL A 462 2.76 -21.48 -5.27
CA VAL A 462 3.95 -22.16 -5.80
C VAL A 462 4.88 -22.59 -4.66
N TRP A 463 5.06 -21.75 -3.65
CA TRP A 463 5.83 -22.03 -2.46
C TRP A 463 5.28 -23.23 -1.68
N LYS A 464 3.96 -23.28 -1.45
CA LYS A 464 3.30 -24.40 -0.78
C LYS A 464 3.56 -25.73 -1.51
N ARG A 465 3.43 -25.75 -2.85
CA ARG A 465 3.74 -26.95 -3.65
C ARG A 465 5.19 -27.39 -3.47
N PHE A 466 6.14 -26.46 -3.45
CA PHE A 466 7.54 -26.76 -3.17
C PHE A 466 7.73 -27.36 -1.77
N VAL A 467 7.19 -26.74 -0.74
CA VAL A 467 7.32 -27.20 0.66
C VAL A 467 6.79 -28.62 0.80
N GLU A 468 5.63 -28.90 0.21
CA GLU A 468 5.00 -30.23 0.18
C GLU A 468 5.83 -31.24 -0.63
N HIS A 469 6.32 -30.86 -1.81
CA HIS A 469 7.11 -31.73 -2.69
C HIS A 469 8.47 -32.10 -2.08
N ALA A 470 9.20 -31.11 -1.58
CA ALA A 470 10.52 -31.30 -1.00
C ALA A 470 10.48 -31.84 0.44
N CYS A 471 9.28 -31.95 1.04
CA CYS A 471 9.09 -32.36 2.44
C CYS A 471 9.94 -31.52 3.42
N VAL A 472 9.99 -30.20 3.20
CA VAL A 472 10.73 -29.23 4.03
C VAL A 472 9.79 -28.45 4.94
N ASP A 473 10.34 -27.73 5.92
CA ASP A 473 9.59 -26.85 6.81
C ASP A 473 10.11 -25.41 6.68
N ASP A 474 9.20 -24.44 6.53
CA ASP A 474 9.49 -23.02 6.46
C ASP A 474 9.13 -22.27 7.77
N ALA A 475 8.73 -22.99 8.81
CA ALA A 475 8.48 -22.47 10.16
C ALA A 475 9.77 -22.18 10.97
N ILE A 476 10.78 -21.60 10.32
CA ILE A 476 12.11 -21.41 10.92
C ILE A 476 12.11 -20.25 11.93
N GLY A 477 12.66 -20.51 13.12
CA GLY A 477 12.93 -19.48 14.14
C GLY A 477 11.72 -19.04 14.96
N GLN A 478 10.65 -19.85 14.97
CA GLN A 478 9.45 -19.64 15.78
C GLN A 478 9.67 -19.93 17.26
#